data_AF-A0A1M5RAK3-F1
#
_entry.id   AF-A0A1M5RAK3-F1
#
_cell.length_a   1.000
_cell.length_b   1.000
_cell.length_c   1.000
_cell.angle_alpha   90.00
_cell.angle_beta   90.00
_cell.angle_gamma   90.00
#
_symmetry.space_group_name_H-M   'P 1'
#
loop_
_entity.id
_entity.type
_entity.pdbx_description
1 polymer ?
#
loop_
_entity_poly.entity_id
_entity_poly.type
_entity_poly.pdbx_seq_one_letter_code
_entity_poly.pdbx_strand_id
1 'polypeptide(L)'
;MEKAMLVAQALGGETSKEMLIAQFKHTTGTAISRMQITAEERPMVEKFMKDLDTILRNKLNEPELNKAIASIYLEHFTEDEMDQILAFHRSPVGQKMRSQSQLLSTAFREQLVTHMRGAVNELEALSNTFRKQLEAQRAKAAQ
;
A
#
# COMPACT_ATOMS: atom_id res chain seq x y z
N MET A 1 -7.64 25.95 0.54
CA MET A 1 -6.35 25.25 0.75
C MET A 1 -6.30 24.48 2.07
N GLU A 2 -6.52 25.11 3.22
CA GLU A 2 -6.49 24.43 4.53
C GLU A 2 -7.48 23.25 4.61
N LYS A 3 -8.74 23.47 4.22
CA LYS A 3 -9.79 22.44 4.19
C LYS A 3 -9.40 21.24 3.31
N ALA A 4 -8.83 21.49 2.14
CA ALA A 4 -8.33 20.46 1.22
C ALA A 4 -7.20 19.61 1.84
N MET A 5 -6.29 20.24 2.58
CA MET A 5 -5.24 19.51 3.31
C MET A 5 -5.82 18.65 4.44
N LEU A 6 -6.82 19.15 5.17
CA LEU A 6 -7.51 18.36 6.19
C LEU A 6 -8.22 17.14 5.58
N VAL A 7 -8.82 17.30 4.39
CA VAL A 7 -9.45 16.19 3.66
C VAL A 7 -8.38 15.17 3.22
N ALA A 8 -7.26 15.64 2.66
CA ALA A 8 -6.14 14.78 2.30
C ALA A 8 -5.64 13.95 3.49
N GLN A 9 -5.50 14.59 4.66
CA GLN A 9 -5.10 13.91 5.90
C GLN A 9 -6.17 12.91 6.36
N ALA A 10 -7.45 13.28 6.33
CA ALA A 10 -8.55 12.43 6.74
C ALA A 10 -8.67 11.14 5.90
N LEU A 11 -8.26 11.21 4.63
CA LEU A 11 -8.21 10.12 3.66
C LEU A 11 -6.90 9.31 3.69
N GLY A 12 -6.01 9.59 4.63
CA GLY A 12 -4.80 8.80 4.86
C GLY A 12 -3.52 9.41 4.29
N GLY A 13 -3.50 10.70 3.93
CA GLY A 13 -2.32 11.38 3.40
C GLY A 13 -1.06 11.24 4.26
N GLU A 14 -1.19 11.32 5.60
CA GLU A 14 -0.05 11.12 6.51
C GLU A 14 0.44 9.67 6.48
N THR A 15 -0.46 8.69 6.48
CA THR A 15 -0.10 7.28 6.33
C THR A 15 0.64 7.02 5.02
N SER A 16 0.19 7.64 3.91
CA SER A 16 0.88 7.55 2.62
C SER A 16 2.29 8.17 2.66
N LYS A 17 2.47 9.31 3.32
CA LYS A 17 3.80 9.92 3.53
C LYS A 17 4.72 9.01 4.34
N GLU A 18 4.23 8.44 5.45
CA GLU A 18 5.01 7.51 6.28
C GLU A 18 5.37 6.23 5.52
N MET A 19 4.44 5.67 4.73
CA MET A 19 4.72 4.52 3.87
C MET A 19 5.82 4.82 2.85
N LEU A 20 5.79 6.00 2.24
CA LEU A 20 6.83 6.42 1.29
C LEU A 20 8.20 6.54 1.99
N ILE A 21 8.26 7.18 3.16
CA ILE A 21 9.49 7.26 3.97
C ILE A 21 10.01 5.86 4.32
N ALA A 22 9.13 4.98 4.81
CA ALA A 22 9.48 3.62 5.17
C ALA A 22 10.03 2.83 3.97
N GLN A 23 9.44 3.00 2.79
CA GLN A 23 9.93 2.38 1.55
C GLN A 23 11.35 2.84 1.20
N PHE A 24 11.62 4.15 1.19
CA PHE A 24 12.96 4.68 0.93
C PHE A 24 14.00 4.16 1.93
N LYS A 25 13.65 4.16 3.22
CA LYS A 25 14.52 3.64 4.29
C LYS A 25 14.77 2.15 4.13
N HIS A 26 13.76 1.37 3.76
CA HIS A 26 13.89 -0.07 3.55
C HIS A 26 14.82 -0.39 2.36
N THR A 27 14.63 0.28 1.22
CA THR A 27 15.50 0.12 0.05
C THR A 27 16.93 0.50 0.37
N THR A 28 17.13 1.63 1.05
CA THR A 28 18.47 2.10 1.43
C THR A 28 19.13 1.19 2.45
N GLY A 29 18.39 0.74 3.47
CA GLY A 29 18.89 -0.21 4.46
C GLY A 29 19.34 -1.53 3.83
N THR A 30 18.58 -2.03 2.85
CA THR A 30 18.94 -3.24 2.09
C THR A 30 20.23 -3.04 1.29
N ALA A 31 20.44 -1.87 0.69
CA ALA A 31 21.68 -1.55 -0.02
C ALA A 31 22.87 -1.52 0.95
N ILE A 32 22.72 -0.87 2.11
CA ILE A 32 23.76 -0.80 3.16
C ILE A 32 24.11 -2.19 3.69
N SER A 33 23.12 -3.05 3.96
CA SER A 33 23.37 -4.41 4.46
C SER A 33 24.24 -5.25 3.53
N ARG A 34 24.30 -4.93 2.22
CA ARG A 34 25.18 -5.61 1.26
C ARG A 34 26.63 -5.13 1.30
N MET A 35 26.92 -4.02 1.97
CA MET A 35 28.26 -3.39 2.02
C MET A 35 29.17 -3.99 3.10
N GLN A 36 28.76 -5.08 3.76
CA GLN A 36 29.55 -5.76 4.81
C GLN A 36 30.01 -4.83 5.94
N ILE A 37 29.10 -3.98 6.42
CA ILE A 37 29.36 -2.99 7.49
C ILE A 37 29.95 -3.65 8.73
N THR A 38 31.08 -3.13 9.19
CA THR A 38 31.74 -3.55 10.44
C THR A 38 31.06 -2.97 11.68
N ALA A 39 31.42 -3.49 12.86
CA ALA A 39 30.88 -2.96 14.12
C ALA A 39 31.27 -1.48 14.36
N GLU A 40 32.48 -1.08 13.93
CA GLU A 40 33.02 0.27 14.07
C GLU A 40 32.32 1.29 13.16
N GLU A 41 31.78 0.84 12.03
CA GLU A 41 31.05 1.68 11.07
C GLU A 41 29.56 1.83 11.40
N ARG A 42 29.02 1.02 12.33
CA ARG A 42 27.60 1.06 12.72
C ARG A 42 27.12 2.48 13.13
N PRO A 43 27.86 3.27 13.93
CA PRO A 43 27.45 4.63 14.25
C PRO A 43 27.32 5.55 13.02
N MET A 44 28.16 5.34 11.99
CA MET A 44 28.09 6.09 10.74
C MET A 44 26.80 5.74 9.97
N VAL A 45 26.43 4.47 9.92
CA VAL A 45 25.17 4.00 9.30
C VAL A 45 23.95 4.54 10.04
N GLU A 46 23.96 4.53 11.37
CA GLU A 46 22.86 5.08 12.17
C GLU A 46 22.68 6.58 11.92
N LYS A 47 23.78 7.33 11.89
CA LYS A 47 23.74 8.76 11.54
C LYS A 47 23.19 8.98 10.13
N PHE A 48 23.68 8.22 9.15
CA PHE A 48 23.22 8.32 7.76
C PHE A 48 21.71 8.04 7.65
N MET A 49 21.20 7.00 8.31
CA MET A 49 19.76 6.68 8.29
C MET A 49 18.89 7.75 8.96
N LYS A 50 19.41 8.44 9.98
CA LYS A 50 18.75 9.59 10.62
C LYS A 50 18.73 10.82 9.72
N ASP A 51 19.85 11.11 9.06
CA ASP A 51 19.95 12.21 8.11
C ASP A 51 19.02 11.97 6.91
N LEU A 52 18.95 10.73 6.40
CA LEU A 52 17.99 10.31 5.38
C LEU A 52 16.54 10.55 5.80
N ASP A 53 16.15 10.11 7.00
CA ASP A 53 14.79 10.33 7.52
C ASP A 53 14.45 11.82 7.59
N THR A 54 15.39 12.64 8.06
CA THR A 54 15.24 14.09 8.15
C THR A 54 15.04 14.72 6.77
N ILE A 55 15.87 14.35 5.78
CA ILE A 55 15.76 14.87 4.41
C ILE A 55 14.40 14.51 3.79
N LEU A 56 13.98 13.24 3.91
CA LEU A 56 12.70 12.77 3.37
C LEU A 56 11.52 13.50 4.01
N ARG A 57 11.52 13.65 5.33
CA ARG A 57 10.47 14.37 6.06
C ARG A 57 10.42 15.84 5.68
N ASN A 58 11.56 16.51 5.56
CA ASN A 58 11.60 17.90 5.14
C ASN A 58 11.01 18.07 3.74
N LYS A 59 11.39 17.19 2.80
CA LYS A 59 10.86 17.21 1.43
C LYS A 59 9.35 17.02 1.38
N LEU A 60 8.81 16.09 2.18
CA LEU A 60 7.38 15.79 2.22
C LEU A 60 6.53 16.83 3.00
N ASN A 61 7.19 17.79 3.66
CA ASN A 61 6.56 18.89 4.37
C ASN A 61 6.78 20.24 3.69
N GLU A 62 7.40 20.28 2.50
CA GLU A 62 7.56 21.50 1.73
C GLU A 62 6.19 22.16 1.42
N PRO A 63 6.05 23.49 1.60
CA PRO A 63 4.80 24.19 1.34
C PRO A 63 4.26 23.99 -0.08
N GLU A 64 5.15 23.91 -1.07
CA GLU A 64 4.84 23.71 -2.48
C GLU A 64 4.15 22.37 -2.72
N LEU A 65 4.58 21.32 -2.02
CA LEU A 65 3.95 20.01 -2.08
C LEU A 65 2.54 20.06 -1.47
N ASN A 66 2.37 20.72 -0.33
CA ASN A 66 1.06 20.89 0.28
C ASN A 66 0.10 21.67 -0.63
N LYS A 67 0.58 22.70 -1.35
CA LYS A 67 -0.21 23.41 -2.37
C LYS A 67 -0.62 22.50 -3.52
N ALA A 68 0.30 21.67 -4.03
CA ALA A 68 0.02 20.72 -5.09
C ALA A 68 -1.03 19.68 -4.65
N ILE A 69 -0.87 19.10 -3.46
CA ILE A 69 -1.84 18.16 -2.88
C ILE A 69 -3.21 18.82 -2.71
N ALA A 70 -3.25 20.03 -2.13
CA ALA A 70 -4.50 20.75 -1.95
C ALA A 70 -5.23 21.03 -3.27
N SER A 71 -4.49 21.30 -4.35
CA SER A 71 -5.06 21.57 -5.68
C SER A 71 -5.82 20.37 -6.23
N ILE A 72 -5.29 19.15 -6.04
CA ILE A 72 -5.99 17.90 -6.44
C ILE A 72 -7.40 17.83 -5.86
N TYR A 73 -7.57 18.17 -4.58
CA TYR A 73 -8.89 18.12 -3.94
C TYR A 73 -9.79 19.30 -4.36
N LEU A 74 -9.20 20.49 -4.52
CA LEU A 74 -9.95 21.67 -4.96
C LEU A 74 -10.47 21.56 -6.40
N GLU A 75 -9.84 20.73 -7.23
CA GLU A 75 -10.28 20.43 -8.59
C GLU A 75 -11.48 19.45 -8.64
N HIS A 76 -11.67 18.65 -7.59
CA HIS A 76 -12.66 17.58 -7.58
C HIS A 76 -13.81 17.77 -6.59
N PHE A 77 -13.61 18.60 -5.57
CA PHE A 77 -14.59 18.80 -4.51
C PHE A 77 -14.84 20.29 -4.28
N THR A 78 -16.11 20.61 -4.10
CA THR A 78 -16.53 21.90 -3.57
C THR A 78 -16.18 22.02 -2.09
N GLU A 79 -16.21 23.24 -1.57
CA GLU A 79 -16.02 23.47 -0.14
C GLU A 79 -17.03 22.74 0.74
N ASP A 80 -18.29 22.71 0.33
CA ASP A 80 -19.38 22.04 1.06
C ASP A 80 -19.20 20.52 1.09
N GLU A 81 -18.74 19.92 -0.01
CA GLU A 81 -18.44 18.48 -0.07
C GLU A 81 -17.24 18.13 0.81
N MET A 82 -16.20 18.98 0.80
CA MET A 82 -15.05 18.81 1.69
C MET A 82 -15.47 18.90 3.17
N ASP A 83 -16.38 19.81 3.53
CA ASP A 83 -16.92 19.89 4.90
C ASP A 83 -17.69 18.63 5.29
N GLN A 84 -18.49 18.07 4.38
CA GLN A 84 -19.21 16.82 4.62
C GLN A 84 -18.26 15.63 4.80
N ILE A 85 -17.20 15.54 3.99
CA ILE A 85 -16.15 14.51 4.12
C ILE A 85 -15.49 14.62 5.51
N LEU A 86 -15.12 15.84 5.92
CA LEU A 86 -14.51 16.09 7.22
C LEU A 86 -15.47 15.75 8.37
N ALA A 87 -16.74 16.14 8.27
CA ALA A 87 -17.76 15.84 9.26
C ALA A 87 -17.94 14.32 9.43
N PHE A 88 -18.02 13.59 8.33
CA PHE A 88 -18.08 12.12 8.37
C PHE A 88 -16.84 11.54 9.05
N HIS A 89 -15.63 11.92 8.64
CA HIS A 89 -14.40 11.39 9.21
C HIS A 89 -14.17 11.74 10.69
N ARG A 90 -14.78 12.84 11.17
CA ARG A 90 -14.78 13.22 12.59
C ARG A 90 -15.83 12.48 13.40
N SER A 91 -16.90 11.98 12.78
CA SER A 91 -17.96 11.25 13.47
C SER A 91 -17.45 9.95 14.14
N PRO A 92 -18.11 9.46 15.20
CA PRO A 92 -17.75 8.18 15.83
C PRO A 92 -17.72 7.01 14.85
N VAL A 93 -18.67 6.97 13.90
CA VAL A 93 -18.71 5.93 12.88
C VAL A 93 -17.58 6.07 11.86
N GLY A 94 -17.24 7.28 11.42
CA GLY A 94 -16.13 7.51 10.50
C GLY A 94 -14.77 7.14 11.10
N GLN A 95 -14.55 7.45 12.38
CA GLN A 95 -13.35 7.03 13.10
C GLN A 95 -13.28 5.51 13.26
N LYS A 96 -14.41 4.85 13.61
CA LYS A 96 -14.50 3.39 13.68
C LYS A 96 -14.26 2.75 12.31
N MET A 97 -14.83 3.30 11.24
CA MET A 97 -14.65 2.80 9.89
C MET A 97 -13.17 2.88 9.47
N ARG A 98 -12.49 3.99 9.77
CA ARG A 98 -11.05 4.15 9.51
C ARG A 98 -10.23 3.10 10.26
N SER A 99 -10.49 2.87 11.54
CA SER A 99 -9.72 1.89 12.33
C SER A 99 -10.01 0.43 11.94
N GLN A 100 -11.23 0.14 11.46
CA GLN A 100 -11.64 -1.20 11.06
C GLN A 100 -11.35 -1.52 9.58
N SER A 101 -11.14 -0.51 8.73
CA SER A 101 -10.98 -0.65 7.27
C SER A 101 -9.97 -1.73 6.88
N GLN A 102 -8.76 -1.70 7.46
CA GLN A 102 -7.73 -2.67 7.13
C GLN A 102 -8.09 -4.08 7.61
N LEU A 103 -8.63 -4.21 8.83
CA LEU A 103 -9.04 -5.49 9.41
C LEU A 103 -10.14 -6.14 8.55
N LEU A 104 -11.16 -5.38 8.18
CA LEU A 104 -12.27 -5.84 7.34
C LEU A 104 -11.77 -6.27 5.96
N SER A 105 -10.88 -5.48 5.36
CA SER A 105 -10.29 -5.80 4.05
C SER A 105 -9.49 -7.10 4.09
N THR A 106 -8.73 -7.33 5.16
CA THR A 106 -7.98 -8.59 5.36
C THR A 106 -8.94 -9.77 5.56
N ALA A 107 -9.91 -9.65 6.47
CA ALA A 107 -10.88 -10.70 6.76
C ALA A 107 -11.70 -11.09 5.50
N PHE A 108 -12.11 -10.09 4.71
CA PHE A 108 -12.82 -10.32 3.45
C PHE A 108 -11.96 -11.13 2.47
N ARG A 109 -10.69 -10.77 2.30
CA ARG A 109 -9.76 -11.51 1.44
C ARG A 109 -9.53 -12.94 1.91
N GLU A 110 -9.38 -13.15 3.22
CA GLU A 110 -9.20 -14.49 3.81
C GLU A 110 -10.41 -15.38 3.54
N GLN A 111 -11.62 -14.84 3.60
CA GLN A 111 -12.84 -15.57 3.24
C GLN A 111 -12.85 -15.96 1.76
N LEU A 112 -12.47 -15.05 0.85
CA LEU A 112 -12.35 -15.37 -0.57
C LEU A 112 -11.35 -16.51 -0.82
N VAL A 113 -10.16 -16.45 -0.20
CA VAL A 113 -9.15 -17.51 -0.31
C VAL A 113 -9.68 -18.83 0.24
N THR A 114 -10.35 -18.79 1.40
CA THR A 114 -10.94 -19.99 2.01
C THR A 114 -11.99 -20.63 1.11
N HIS A 115 -12.84 -19.81 0.48
CA HIS A 115 -13.83 -20.29 -0.49
C HIS A 115 -13.16 -20.94 -1.71
N MET A 116 -12.14 -20.30 -2.28
CA MET A 116 -11.40 -20.82 -3.44
C MET A 116 -10.66 -22.13 -3.15
N ARG A 117 -10.24 -22.39 -1.91
CA ARG A 117 -9.66 -23.69 -1.53
C ARG A 117 -10.64 -24.85 -1.74
N GLY A 118 -11.95 -24.59 -1.73
CA GLY A 118 -12.95 -25.60 -2.07
C GLY A 118 -12.88 -26.08 -3.52
N ALA A 119 -12.35 -25.26 -4.43
CA ALA A 119 -12.24 -25.59 -5.85
C ALA A 119 -10.99 -26.44 -6.21
N VAL A 120 -10.13 -26.77 -5.23
CA VAL A 120 -8.87 -27.50 -5.49
C VAL A 120 -9.11 -28.81 -6.23
N ASN A 121 -10.09 -29.60 -5.79
CA ASN A 121 -10.40 -30.90 -6.42
C ASN A 121 -10.92 -30.73 -7.87
N GLU A 122 -11.72 -29.70 -8.13
CA GLU A 122 -12.23 -29.40 -9.48
C GLU A 122 -11.10 -28.96 -10.41
N LEU A 123 -10.17 -28.14 -9.91
CA LEU A 123 -8.97 -27.72 -10.65
C LEU A 123 -8.03 -28.89 -10.95
N GLU A 124 -7.89 -29.84 -10.03
CA GLU A 124 -7.14 -31.08 -10.25
C GLU A 124 -7.81 -31.94 -11.33
N ALA A 125 -9.13 -32.10 -11.28
CA ALA A 125 -9.90 -32.85 -12.28
C ALA A 125 -9.80 -32.21 -13.67
N LEU A 126 -9.90 -30.88 -13.75
CA LEU A 126 -9.73 -30.11 -14.98
C LEU A 126 -8.32 -30.31 -15.55
N SER A 127 -7.28 -30.17 -14.72
CA SER A 127 -5.88 -30.33 -15.13
C SER A 127 -5.59 -31.75 -15.65
N ASN A 128 -6.11 -32.77 -14.97
CA ASN A 128 -5.99 -34.16 -15.40
C ASN A 128 -6.69 -34.43 -16.73
N THR A 129 -7.88 -33.84 -16.92
CA THR A 129 -8.63 -33.95 -18.18
C THR A 129 -7.86 -33.32 -19.33
N PHE A 130 -7.34 -32.12 -19.13
CA PHE A 130 -6.54 -31.42 -20.13
C PHE A 130 -5.25 -32.20 -20.48
N ARG A 131 -4.56 -32.77 -19.49
CA ARG A 131 -3.37 -33.61 -19.74
C ARG A 131 -3.70 -34.82 -20.62
N LYS A 132 -4.78 -35.53 -20.32
CA LYS A 132 -5.22 -36.69 -21.13
C LYS A 132 -5.56 -36.28 -22.58
N GLN A 133 -6.19 -35.12 -22.77
CA GLN A 133 -6.49 -34.60 -24.10
C GLN A 133 -5.22 -34.29 -24.90
N LEU A 134 -4.21 -33.66 -24.27
CA LEU A 134 -2.92 -33.38 -24.90
C LEU A 134 -2.17 -34.66 -25.31
N GLU A 135 -2.15 -35.67 -24.44
CA GLU A 135 -1.53 -36.97 -24.74
C GLU A 135 -2.21 -37.67 -25.92
N ALA A 136 -3.53 -37.70 -25.93
CA ALA A 136 -4.30 -38.27 -27.03
C ALA A 136 -4.08 -37.53 -28.36
N GLN A 137 -3.97 -36.21 -28.32
CA GLN A 137 -3.71 -35.40 -29.52
C GLN A 137 -2.30 -35.64 -30.08
N ARG A 138 -1.28 -35.75 -29.22
CA ARG A 138 0.09 -36.06 -29.63
C ARG A 138 0.22 -37.46 -30.22
N ALA A 139 -0.44 -38.45 -29.63
CA ALA A 139 -0.46 -39.81 -30.16
C ALA A 139 -1.09 -39.88 -31.56
N LYS A 140 -2.15 -39.10 -31.82
CA LYS A 140 -2.77 -38.99 -33.15
C LYS A 140 -1.87 -38.30 -34.18
N ALA A 141 -1.04 -37.35 -33.77
CA ALA A 141 -0.13 -36.62 -34.67
C ALA A 141 1.16 -37.41 -35.01
N ALA A 142 1.44 -38.50 -34.28
CA ALA A 142 2.60 -39.37 -34.49
C ALA A 142 2.28 -40.63 -35.31
N GLN A 143 1.02 -40.80 -35.74
CA GLN A 143 0.55 -41.82 -36.69
C GLN A 143 0.42 -41.20 -38.08
#